data_AF-A0A538D1H5-F1
#
_entry.id   AF-A0A538D1H5-F1
#
_cell.length_a   1.000
_cell.length_b   1.000
_cell.length_c   1.000
_cell.angle_alpha   90.00
_cell.angle_beta   90.00
_cell.angle_gamma   90.00
#
_symmetry.space_group_name_H-M   'P 1'
#
loop_
_entity.id
_entity.type
_entity.pdbx_description
1 polymer ?
#
loop_
_entity_poly.entity_id
_entity_poly.type
_entity_poly.pdbx_seq_one_letter_code
_entity_poly.pdbx_strand_id
1 'polypeptide(L)'
;MVGQLGIPETIRERLPDVNGKHVLHLQCATGESSAQLAELGALVTGVDISAEATAVARERVPNALFLEGDVHQLPLQLERGRFDFVY
;
A
#
# COMPACT_ATOMS: atom_id res chain seq x y z
N MET A 1 -22.87 -0.26 -3.59
CA MET A 1 -22.21 -1.40 -2.93
C MET A 1 -21.04 -0.82 -2.18
N VAL A 2 -21.11 -0.71 -0.84
CA VAL A 2 -19.98 -0.16 -0.07
C VAL A 2 -18.91 -1.24 -0.12
N GLY A 3 -17.89 -1.04 -0.94
CA GLY A 3 -16.73 -1.93 -0.99
C GLY A 3 -16.14 -2.04 0.41
N GLN A 4 -15.75 -3.24 0.80
CA GLN A 4 -15.07 -3.45 2.07
C GLN A 4 -13.84 -2.52 2.14
N LEU A 5 -13.77 -1.71 3.19
CA LEU A 5 -12.68 -0.76 3.40
C LEU A 5 -11.57 -1.46 4.19
N GLY A 6 -10.35 -1.50 3.63
CA GLY A 6 -9.16 -2.06 4.28
C GLY A 6 -8.89 -3.53 3.95
N ILE A 7 -7.99 -4.16 4.72
CA ILE A 7 -7.57 -5.54 4.51
C ILE A 7 -8.74 -6.46 4.90
N PRO A 8 -9.23 -7.32 3.99
CA PRO A 8 -10.26 -8.30 4.34
C PRO A 8 -9.79 -9.22 5.47
N GLU A 9 -10.68 -9.56 6.40
CA GLU A 9 -10.33 -10.39 7.57
C GLU A 9 -9.66 -11.71 7.20
N THR A 10 -10.17 -12.38 6.16
CA THR A 10 -9.61 -13.62 5.62
C THR A 10 -8.19 -13.48 5.05
N ILE A 11 -7.82 -12.28 4.63
CA ILE A 11 -6.46 -11.95 4.18
C ILE A 11 -5.60 -11.59 5.39
N ARG A 12 -6.15 -10.81 6.33
CA ARG A 12 -5.46 -10.38 7.55
C ARG A 12 -4.93 -11.54 8.38
N GLU A 13 -5.70 -12.61 8.51
CA GLU A 13 -5.29 -13.83 9.23
C GLU A 13 -4.14 -14.59 8.55
N ARG A 14 -3.89 -14.31 7.27
CA ARG A 14 -2.88 -14.98 6.44
C ARG A 14 -1.69 -14.08 6.09
N LEU A 15 -1.70 -12.83 6.55
CA LEU A 15 -0.58 -11.94 6.37
C LEU A 15 0.65 -12.50 7.10
N PRO A 16 1.84 -12.41 6.49
CA PRO A 16 3.07 -12.62 7.23
C PRO A 16 3.24 -11.53 8.31
N ASP A 17 4.18 -11.73 9.23
CA ASP A 17 4.61 -10.63 10.10
C ASP A 17 5.29 -9.54 9.26
N VAL A 18 4.68 -8.35 9.23
CA VAL A 18 5.12 -7.19 8.46
C VAL A 18 5.76 -6.10 9.33
N ASN A 19 5.92 -6.33 10.64
CA ASN A 19 6.52 -5.35 11.52
C ASN A 19 7.97 -5.02 11.10
N GLY A 20 8.24 -3.75 10.80
CA GLY A 20 9.52 -3.27 10.31
C GLY A 20 9.88 -3.69 8.88
N LYS A 21 8.93 -4.25 8.12
CA LYS A 21 9.14 -4.75 6.76
C LYS A 21 8.81 -3.69 5.71
N HIS A 22 9.59 -3.66 4.62
CA HIS A 22 9.26 -2.83 3.46
C HIS A 22 8.14 -3.50 2.65
N VAL A 23 6.97 -2.85 2.61
CA VAL A 23 5.79 -3.36 1.90
C VAL A 23 5.46 -2.47 0.72
N LEU A 24 5.39 -3.06 -0.48
CA LEU A 24 4.83 -2.41 -1.67
C LEU A 24 3.35 -2.76 -1.76
N HIS A 25 2.46 -1.76 -1.70
CA HIS A 25 1.03 -1.96 -1.89
C HIS A 25 0.61 -1.44 -3.27
N LEU A 26 0.26 -2.34 -4.17
CA LEU A 26 -0.14 -2.04 -5.54
C LEU A 26 -1.64 -1.77 -5.60
N GLN A 27 -2.05 -0.83 -6.45
CA GLN A 27 -3.46 -0.39 -6.59
C GLN A 27 -4.06 0.00 -5.23
N CYS A 28 -3.32 0.83 -4.48
CA CYS A 28 -3.61 1.08 -3.07
C CYS A 28 -4.87 1.93 -2.81
N ALA A 29 -5.50 2.47 -3.87
CA ALA A 29 -6.63 3.37 -3.82
C ALA A 29 -6.39 4.52 -2.82
N THR A 30 -7.39 4.84 -2.01
CA THR A 30 -7.32 5.88 -0.97
C THR A 30 -6.48 5.47 0.25
N GLY A 31 -5.92 4.25 0.29
CA GLY A 31 -4.95 3.83 1.30
C GLY A 31 -5.52 3.21 2.58
N GLU A 32 -6.76 2.72 2.59
CA GLU A 32 -7.36 2.05 3.74
C GLU A 32 -6.53 0.84 4.20
N SER A 33 -6.15 -0.04 3.27
CA SER A 33 -5.32 -1.21 3.58
C SER A 33 -3.88 -0.80 3.90
N SER A 34 -3.37 0.26 3.26
CA SER A 34 -2.05 0.83 3.59
C SER A 34 -1.99 1.31 5.04
N ALA A 35 -3.06 1.93 5.54
CA ALA A 35 -3.15 2.37 6.93
C ALA A 35 -3.08 1.18 7.88
N GLN A 36 -3.83 0.11 7.61
CA GLN A 36 -3.79 -1.11 8.42
C GLN A 36 -2.43 -1.82 8.37
N LEU A 37 -1.76 -1.85 7.21
CA LEU A 37 -0.39 -2.36 7.12
C LEU A 37 0.59 -1.52 7.96
N ALA A 38 0.48 -0.19 7.91
CA ALA A 38 1.30 0.71 8.70
C ALA A 38 1.03 0.57 10.22
N GLU A 39 -0.22 0.36 10.63
CA GLU A 39 -0.59 0.05 12.02
C GLU A 39 0.02 -1.27 12.52
N LEU A 40 0.24 -2.23 11.63
CA LEU A 40 0.98 -3.47 11.90
C LEU A 40 2.51 -3.27 11.92
N GLY A 41 3.00 -2.05 11.73
CA GLY A 41 4.43 -1.70 11.77
C GLY A 41 5.14 -1.77 10.42
N ALA A 42 4.42 -1.95 9.31
CA ALA A 42 5.03 -1.99 7.98
C ALA A 42 5.53 -0.60 7.53
N LEU A 43 6.62 -0.59 6.78
CA LEU A 43 7.15 0.56 6.05
C LEU A 43 6.53 0.56 4.65
N VAL A 44 5.42 1.28 4.48
CA VAL A 44 4.57 1.16 3.29
C VAL A 44 5.02 2.11 2.16
N THR A 45 5.12 1.56 0.95
CA THR A 45 5.09 2.31 -0.32
C THR A 45 3.83 1.92 -1.08
N GLY A 46 2.91 2.85 -1.29
CA GLY A 46 1.69 2.64 -2.07
C GLY A 46 1.80 3.17 -3.50
N VAL A 47 1.23 2.45 -4.46
CA VAL A 47 1.12 2.87 -5.87
C VAL A 47 -0.33 2.78 -6.30
N ASP A 48 -0.84 3.83 -6.93
CA ASP A 48 -2.14 3.81 -7.60
C ASP A 48 -2.11 4.67 -8.87
N ILE A 49 -2.91 4.33 -9.87
CA ILE A 49 -2.97 5.12 -11.12
C ILE A 49 -3.66 6.47 -10.92
N SER A 50 -4.48 6.61 -9.87
CA SER A 50 -5.22 7.82 -9.58
C SER A 50 -4.42 8.79 -8.69
N ALA A 51 -3.99 9.93 -9.26
CA ALA A 51 -3.41 11.05 -8.52
C ALA A 51 -4.24 11.49 -7.32
N GLU A 52 -5.57 11.57 -7.49
CA GLU A 52 -6.53 12.00 -6.46
C GLU A 52 -6.56 11.03 -5.27
N ALA A 53 -6.73 9.73 -5.53
CA ALA A 53 -6.64 8.67 -4.53
C ALA A 53 -5.31 8.69 -3.76
N THR A 54 -4.16 8.84 -4.44
CA THR A 54 -2.86 8.93 -3.74
C THR A 54 -2.73 10.19 -2.89
N ALA A 55 -3.36 11.31 -3.26
CA ALA A 55 -3.40 12.51 -2.41
C ALA A 55 -4.14 12.24 -1.09
N VAL A 56 -5.31 11.59 -1.16
CA VAL A 56 -6.05 11.15 0.03
C VAL A 56 -5.23 10.16 0.87
N ALA A 57 -4.53 9.24 0.22
CA ALA A 57 -3.70 8.25 0.92
C ALA A 57 -2.53 8.91 1.69
N ARG A 58 -1.91 9.96 1.12
CA ARG A 58 -0.86 10.76 1.80
C ARG A 58 -1.39 11.45 3.04
N GLU A 59 -2.60 12.01 2.98
CA GLU A 59 -3.23 12.62 4.16
C GLU A 59 -3.55 11.58 5.24
N ARG A 60 -3.98 10.38 4.81
CA ARG A 60 -4.34 9.29 5.72
C ARG A 60 -3.13 8.65 6.41
N VAL A 61 -2.03 8.44 5.68
CA VAL A 61 -0.83 7.77 6.18
C VAL A 61 0.40 8.65 5.90
N PRO A 62 0.60 9.74 6.64
CA PRO A 62 1.62 10.75 6.33
C PRO A 62 3.06 10.26 6.43
N ASN A 63 3.29 9.12 7.10
CA ASN A 63 4.61 8.51 7.26
C ASN A 63 4.91 7.44 6.18
N ALA A 64 4.00 7.21 5.23
CA ALA A 64 4.19 6.29 4.11
C ALA A 64 4.49 7.05 2.81
N LEU A 65 5.10 6.36 1.84
CA LEU A 65 5.32 6.89 0.49
C LEU A 65 4.15 6.51 -0.41
N PHE A 66 3.57 7.46 -1.14
CA PHE A 66 2.57 7.19 -2.17
C PHE A 66 2.97 7.79 -3.51
N LEU A 67 2.87 6.98 -4.56
CA LEU A 67 3.26 7.33 -5.92
C LEU A 67 2.09 7.12 -6.88
N GLU A 68 1.88 8.07 -7.78
CA GLU A 68 1.01 7.85 -8.93
C GLU A 68 1.74 6.96 -9.94
N GLY A 69 1.11 5.88 -10.39
CA GLY A 69 1.72 4.98 -11.38
C GLY A 69 0.82 3.85 -11.85
N ASP A 70 1.05 3.41 -13.09
CA ASP A 70 0.45 2.20 -13.65
C ASP A 70 1.28 0.98 -13.21
N VAL A 71 0.61 -0.03 -12.66
CA VAL A 71 1.26 -1.29 -12.23
C VAL A 71 1.82 -2.11 -13.38
N HIS A 72 1.34 -1.88 -14.62
CA HIS A 72 1.90 -2.47 -15.83
C HIS A 72 3.13 -1.72 -16.35
N GLN A 73 3.41 -0.53 -15.81
CA GLN A 73 4.53 0.33 -16.17
C GLN A 73 5.11 0.99 -14.91
N LEU A 74 5.48 0.18 -13.92
CA LEU A 74 5.96 0.70 -12.65
C LEU A 74 7.23 1.54 -12.84
N PRO A 75 7.41 2.61 -12.05
CA PRO A 75 8.67 3.33 -12.01
C PRO A 75 9.85 2.37 -11.79
N LEU A 76 10.91 2.52 -12.59
CA LEU A 76 12.07 1.62 -12.59
C LEU A 76 12.70 1.43 -11.20
N GLN A 77 12.61 2.45 -10.36
CA GLN A 77 13.06 2.44 -8.97
C GLN A 77 12.29 1.45 -8.10
N LEU A 78 10.99 1.28 -8.35
CA LEU A 78 10.14 0.30 -7.68
C LEU A 78 10.36 -1.09 -8.27
N GLU A 79 10.47 -1.21 -9.60
CA GLU A 79 10.73 -2.50 -10.27
C GLU A 79 12.06 -3.13 -9.83
N ARG A 80 13.08 -2.29 -9.59
CA ARG A 80 14.39 -2.71 -9.08
C ARG A 80 14.48 -2.66 -7.55
N GLY A 81 13.43 -2.20 -6.90
CA GLY A 81 13.35 -2.09 -5.44
C GLY A 81 13.33 -3.48 -4.80
N ARG A 82 13.79 -3.54 -3.54
CA ARG A 82 13.64 -4.73 -2.71
C ARG A 82 12.54 -4.49 -1.69
N PHE A 83 11.52 -5.33 -1.74
CA PHE A 83 10.42 -5.35 -0.78
C PHE A 83 10.38 -6.71 -0.11
N ASP A 84 10.04 -6.72 1.17
CA ASP A 84 9.84 -7.95 1.93
C ASP A 84 8.49 -8.59 1.60
N PHE A 85 7.50 -7.77 1.24
CA PHE A 85 6.15 -8.21 0.88
C PHE A 85 5.51 -7.26 -0.15
N VAL A 86 4.74 -7.83 -1.07
CA VAL A 86 3.92 -7.08 -2.04
C VAL A 86 2.47 -7.42 -1.76
N TYR A 87 1.66 -6.38 -1.54
CA TYR A 87 0.23 -6.47 -1.24
C TYR A 87 -0.60 -5.91 -2.39
#